data_AF-A0A914J1Y2-F1
#
_entry.id   AF-A0A914J1Y2-F1
#
_cell.length_a   1.000
_cell.length_b   1.000
_cell.length_c   1.000
_cell.angle_alpha   90.00
_cell.angle_beta   90.00
_cell.angle_gamma   90.00
#
_symmetry.space_group_name_H-M   'P 1'
#
loop_
_entity.id
_entity.type
_entity.pdbx_description
1 polymer ?
#
loop_
_entity_poly.entity_id
_entity_poly.type
_entity_poly.pdbx_seq_one_letter_code
_entity_poly.pdbx_strand_id
1 'polypeptide(L)'
;MLTHSEPHRQTLYWSMPQRFRGDKVTAYGGQMAFELQYSGTGPVSSEPLVVLKGNGITLVHRKKDQYGTFQPDRPIQVTVDTYEQNYERDNGSPASREDLLMVLADLDS
;
A
#
# COMPACT_ATOMS: atom_id res chain seq x y z
N MET A 1 -27.58 -30.00 0.92
CA MET A 1 -26.47 -29.32 1.61
C MET A 1 -26.14 -28.08 0.77
N LEU A 2 -26.53 -26.87 1.19
CA LEU A 2 -26.23 -25.65 0.44
C LEU A 2 -24.85 -25.12 0.85
N THR A 3 -23.89 -25.12 -0.07
CA THR A 3 -22.62 -24.39 0.11
C THR A 3 -22.88 -22.92 -0.23
N HIS A 4 -23.23 -22.14 0.77
CA HIS A 4 -23.15 -20.68 0.67
C HIS A 4 -21.66 -20.32 0.65
N SER A 5 -21.14 -19.98 -0.53
CA SER A 5 -19.82 -19.37 -0.63
C SER A 5 -19.99 -17.91 -0.25
N GLU A 6 -19.35 -17.48 0.84
CA GLU A 6 -19.26 -16.06 1.15
C GLU A 6 -18.82 -15.29 -0.10
N PRO A 7 -19.45 -14.14 -0.42
CA PRO A 7 -18.93 -13.27 -1.47
C PRO A 7 -17.48 -12.94 -1.10
N HIS A 8 -16.55 -13.20 -2.02
CA HIS A 8 -15.15 -12.84 -1.83
C HIS A 8 -15.12 -11.34 -1.52
N ARG A 9 -14.88 -10.98 -0.25
CA ARG A 9 -14.73 -9.59 0.16
C ARG A 9 -13.49 -9.06 -0.54
N GLN A 10 -13.69 -8.39 -1.67
CA GLN A 10 -12.62 -7.75 -2.41
C GLN A 10 -12.11 -6.55 -1.60
N THR A 11 -10.81 -6.49 -1.38
CA THR A 11 -10.16 -5.35 -0.76
C THR A 11 -10.19 -4.17 -1.71
N LEU A 12 -10.70 -3.04 -1.23
CA LEU A 12 -10.76 -1.80 -1.98
C LEU A 12 -9.57 -0.91 -1.61
N TYR A 13 -9.02 -0.23 -2.61
CA TYR A 13 -7.92 0.71 -2.46
C TYR A 13 -8.35 2.09 -2.93
N TRP A 14 -7.94 3.13 -2.20
CA TRP A 14 -8.08 4.50 -2.67
C TRP A 14 -7.12 4.74 -3.83
N SER A 15 -7.66 5.26 -4.93
CA SER A 15 -6.83 5.63 -6.07
C SER A 15 -6.12 6.95 -5.80
N MET A 16 -4.81 6.98 -6.03
CA MET A 16 -3.98 8.15 -5.82
C MET A 16 -4.41 9.32 -6.74
N PRO A 17 -4.57 10.56 -6.25
CA PRO A 17 -4.92 11.71 -7.11
C PRO A 17 -3.91 11.97 -8.23
N GLN A 18 -4.35 12.52 -9.36
CA GLN A 18 -3.53 12.70 -10.57
C GLN A 18 -2.21 13.45 -10.33
N ARG A 19 -2.20 14.43 -9.41
CA ARG A 19 -0.99 15.22 -9.08
C ARG A 19 0.17 14.38 -8.53
N PHE A 20 -0.12 13.19 -8.01
CA PHE A 20 0.88 12.30 -7.44
C PHE A 20 1.33 11.19 -8.41
N ARG A 21 0.80 11.14 -9.63
CA ARG A 21 1.13 10.15 -10.68
C ARG A 21 2.17 10.66 -11.68
N GLY A 22 2.60 9.82 -12.62
CA GLY A 22 3.62 10.10 -13.63
C GLY A 22 5.03 10.06 -13.03
N ASP A 23 5.97 10.84 -13.58
CA ASP A 23 7.34 10.90 -13.07
C ASP A 23 7.41 11.45 -11.64
N LYS A 24 7.88 10.59 -10.74
CA LYS A 24 8.08 10.80 -9.31
C LYS A 24 9.43 10.24 -8.86
N VAL A 25 10.42 10.13 -9.76
CA VAL A 25 11.78 9.67 -9.38
C VAL A 25 12.37 10.53 -8.26
N THR A 26 12.06 11.82 -8.23
CA THR A 26 12.50 12.74 -7.17
C THR A 26 11.89 12.44 -5.80
N ALA A 27 10.89 11.57 -5.70
CA ALA A 27 10.33 11.10 -4.44
C ALA A 27 11.21 10.02 -3.77
N TYR A 28 12.15 9.41 -4.51
CA TYR A 28 13.10 8.45 -3.93
C TYR A 28 13.91 9.10 -2.81
N GLY A 29 13.91 8.48 -1.64
CA GLY A 29 14.50 9.02 -0.42
C GLY A 29 13.65 10.06 0.32
N GLY A 30 12.45 10.36 -0.17
CA GLY A 30 11.44 11.12 0.54
C GLY A 30 10.50 10.24 1.37
N GLN A 31 9.33 10.76 1.70
CA GLN A 31 8.31 10.07 2.49
C GLN A 31 6.94 10.19 1.85
N MET A 32 6.18 9.10 1.84
CA MET A 32 4.75 9.11 1.60
C MET A 32 4.04 9.17 2.97
N ALA A 33 3.19 10.16 3.17
CA ALA A 33 2.41 10.30 4.40
C ALA A 33 0.93 10.49 4.10
N PHE A 34 0.08 9.82 4.87
CA PHE A 34 -1.38 9.97 4.82
C PHE A 34 -2.01 9.63 6.16
N GLU A 35 -3.24 10.10 6.36
CA GLU A 35 -4.06 9.80 7.52
C GLU A 35 -5.17 8.83 7.12
N LEU A 36 -5.36 7.77 7.93
CA LEU A 36 -6.45 6.82 7.79
C LEU A 36 -7.35 6.89 9.01
N GLN A 37 -8.67 6.87 8.81
CA GLN A 37 -9.63 6.63 9.87
C GLN A 37 -10.69 5.66 9.35
N TYR A 38 -11.05 4.69 10.19
CA TYR A 38 -12.08 3.71 9.87
C TYR A 38 -12.90 3.39 11.11
N SER A 39 -14.12 2.89 10.90
CA SER A 39 -15.02 2.41 11.96
C SER A 39 -15.35 0.95 11.71
N GLY A 40 -15.41 0.13 12.76
CA GLY A 40 -15.83 -1.27 12.64
C GLY A 40 -15.19 -2.19 13.66
N THR A 41 -15.60 -3.45 13.63
CA THR A 41 -15.08 -4.51 14.50
C THR A 41 -14.52 -5.65 13.65
N GLY A 42 -13.46 -6.29 14.14
CA GLY A 42 -12.81 -7.41 13.46
C GLY A 42 -11.29 -7.32 13.49
N PRO A 43 -10.60 -8.36 12.99
CA PRO A 43 -9.15 -8.36 12.90
C PRO A 43 -8.66 -7.38 11.84
N VAL A 44 -7.44 -6.87 12.03
CA VAL A 44 -6.73 -6.09 11.01
C VAL A 44 -6.43 -6.99 9.81
N SER A 45 -6.67 -6.46 8.61
CA SER A 45 -6.43 -7.19 7.36
C SER A 45 -4.94 -7.47 7.15
N SER A 46 -4.62 -8.61 6.54
CA SER A 46 -3.26 -8.95 6.08
C SER A 46 -2.91 -8.38 4.71
N GLU A 47 -3.87 -7.70 4.08
CA GLU A 47 -3.71 -7.09 2.76
C GLU A 47 -2.71 -5.92 2.79
N PRO A 48 -2.05 -5.61 1.66
CA PRO A 48 -1.21 -4.43 1.53
C PRO A 48 -1.91 -3.15 1.99
N LEU A 49 -1.14 -2.26 2.63
CA LEU A 49 -1.61 -0.93 3.00
C LEU A 49 -1.42 0.07 1.85
N VAL A 50 -0.33 -0.07 1.10
CA VAL A 50 -0.03 0.73 -0.09
C VAL A 50 0.30 -0.22 -1.24
N VAL A 51 -0.23 0.08 -2.41
CA VAL A 51 0.10 -0.60 -3.67
C VAL A 51 0.52 0.48 -4.65
N LEU A 52 1.76 0.40 -5.14
CA LEU A 52 2.29 1.27 -6.18
C LEU A 52 2.38 0.49 -7.48
N LYS A 53 1.86 1.06 -8.56
CA LYS A 53 1.99 0.49 -9.90
C LYS A 53 2.59 1.50 -10.85
N GLY A 54 3.54 1.06 -11.65
CA GLY A 54 4.18 1.90 -12.66
C GLY A 54 5.13 1.08 -13.52
N ASN A 55 5.24 1.42 -14.80
CA ASN A 55 6.07 0.69 -15.76
C ASN A 55 5.87 -0.85 -15.74
N GLY A 56 4.63 -1.30 -15.52
CA GLY A 56 4.28 -2.73 -15.46
C GLY A 56 4.75 -3.47 -14.20
N ILE A 57 5.35 -2.79 -13.23
CA ILE A 57 5.78 -3.35 -11.94
C ILE A 57 4.75 -2.99 -10.88
N THR A 58 4.45 -3.95 -9.99
CA THR A 58 3.62 -3.72 -8.79
C THR A 58 4.46 -3.90 -7.54
N LEU A 59 4.51 -2.86 -6.72
CA LEU A 59 5.15 -2.86 -5.40
C LEU A 59 4.11 -2.66 -4.31
N VAL A 60 4.29 -3.32 -3.18
CA VAL A 60 3.34 -3.30 -2.07
C VAL A 60 4.05 -3.05 -0.75
N HIS A 61 3.44 -2.22 0.09
CA HIS A 61 3.86 -2.00 1.47
C HIS A 61 2.89 -2.71 2.41
N ARG A 62 3.40 -3.59 3.28
CA ARG A 62 2.63 -4.28 4.31
C ARG A 62 3.07 -3.77 5.68
N LYS A 63 2.15 -3.14 6.42
CA LYS A 63 2.42 -2.71 7.79
C LYS A 63 1.92 -3.77 8.76
N LYS A 64 2.82 -4.30 9.60
CA LYS A 64 2.42 -5.23 10.67
C LYS A 64 1.80 -4.44 11.82
N ASP A 65 0.63 -4.88 12.29
CA ASP A 65 -0.02 -4.29 13.45
C ASP A 65 0.58 -4.80 14.77
N GLN A 66 1.88 -4.60 14.97
CA GLN A 66 2.61 -5.19 16.10
C GLN A 66 2.24 -4.56 17.46
N TYR A 67 1.71 -3.34 17.44
CA TYR A 67 1.45 -2.55 18.66
C TYR A 67 0.02 -2.01 18.74
N GLY A 68 -0.93 -2.57 17.97
CA GLY A 68 -2.30 -2.04 17.91
C GLY A 68 -2.34 -0.62 17.37
N THR A 69 -1.57 -0.35 16.31
CA THR A 69 -1.56 0.93 15.58
C THR A 69 -2.86 1.15 14.83
N PHE A 70 -3.50 0.08 14.36
CA PHE A 70 -4.79 0.15 13.68
C PHE A 70 -5.94 0.02 14.68
N GLN A 71 -6.35 1.16 15.23
CA GLN A 71 -7.50 1.26 16.14
C GLN A 71 -8.69 1.91 15.41
N PRO A 72 -9.91 1.38 15.57
CA PRO A 72 -11.10 1.99 15.00
C PRO A 72 -11.39 3.35 15.67
N ASP A 73 -12.11 4.19 14.94
CA ASP A 73 -12.66 5.48 15.38
C ASP A 73 -11.60 6.50 15.84
N ARG A 74 -10.34 6.32 15.40
CA ARG A 74 -9.23 7.25 15.64
C ARG A 74 -8.43 7.50 14.38
N PRO A 75 -7.92 8.73 14.17
CA PRO A 75 -6.99 9.00 13.09
C PRO A 75 -5.66 8.26 13.28
N ILE A 76 -5.17 7.64 12.21
CA ILE A 76 -3.92 6.88 12.16
C ILE A 76 -3.02 7.55 11.14
N GLN A 77 -1.92 8.12 11.63
CA GLN A 77 -0.88 8.69 10.78
C GLN A 77 0.02 7.57 10.25
N VAL A 78 0.10 7.47 8.93
CA VAL A 78 0.95 6.50 8.24
C VAL A 78 2.02 7.27 7.48
N THR A 79 3.27 6.98 7.79
CA THR A 79 4.43 7.46 7.03
C THR A 79 5.22 6.25 6.54
N VAL A 80 5.55 6.23 5.25
CA VAL A 80 6.37 5.21 4.61
C VAL A 80 7.54 5.90 3.93
N ASP A 81 8.77 5.57 4.33
CA ASP A 81 9.94 6.09 3.64
C ASP A 81 10.02 5.49 2.24
N THR A 82 10.32 6.32 1.24
CA THR A 82 10.31 5.93 -0.17
C THR A 82 11.66 5.29 -0.54
N TYR A 83 11.91 4.13 0.06
CA TYR A 83 13.05 3.27 -0.19
C TYR A 83 12.59 1.81 -0.37
N GLU A 84 13.33 1.05 -1.16
CA GLU A 84 12.99 -0.31 -1.58
C GLU A 84 12.79 -1.28 -0.41
N GLN A 85 13.45 -1.09 0.73
CA GLN A 85 13.31 -1.96 1.91
C GLN A 85 11.90 -1.93 2.51
N ASN A 86 11.11 -0.88 2.20
CA ASN A 86 9.72 -0.76 2.65
C ASN A 86 8.72 -1.44 1.71
N TYR A 87 9.18 -1.98 0.57
CA TYR A 87 8.31 -2.54 -0.44
C TYR A 87 8.71 -3.98 -0.80
N GLU A 88 7.70 -4.75 -1.16
CA GLU A 88 7.82 -6.08 -1.73
C GLU A 88 7.14 -6.07 -3.10
N ARG A 89 7.50 -7.01 -3.99
CA ARG A 89 6.70 -7.29 -5.17
C ARG A 89 5.40 -7.99 -4.77
N ASP A 90 4.44 -8.04 -5.68
CA ASP A 90 3.16 -8.73 -5.50
C ASP A 90 3.30 -10.21 -5.10
N ASN A 91 4.33 -10.88 -5.62
CA ASN A 91 4.70 -12.26 -5.29
C ASN A 91 5.39 -12.43 -3.92
N GLY A 92 5.60 -11.34 -3.16
CA GLY A 92 6.24 -11.33 -1.84
C GLY A 92 7.76 -11.27 -1.84
N SER A 93 8.44 -11.23 -2.99
CA SER A 93 9.90 -11.02 -3.02
C SER A 93 10.25 -9.57 -2.63
N PRO A 94 11.38 -9.31 -1.96
CA PRO A 94 11.84 -7.95 -1.69
C PRO A 94 11.94 -7.12 -2.97
N ALA A 95 11.57 -5.84 -2.90
CA ALA A 95 11.78 -4.92 -4.01
C ALA A 95 13.27 -4.58 -4.15
N SER A 96 13.73 -4.39 -5.38
CA SER A 96 15.06 -3.80 -5.65
C SER A 96 14.97 -2.28 -5.77
N ARG A 97 16.13 -1.60 -5.66
CA ARG A 97 16.22 -0.16 -5.96
C ARG A 97 15.76 0.15 -7.38
N GLU A 98 16.10 -0.71 -8.34
CA GLU A 98 15.68 -0.57 -9.74
C GLU A 98 14.16 -0.68 -9.86
N ASP A 99 13.53 -1.63 -9.16
CA ASP A 99 12.08 -1.81 -9.19
C ASP A 99 11.35 -0.55 -8.72
N LEU A 100 11.79 0.01 -7.59
CA LEU A 100 11.19 1.22 -7.04
C LEU A 100 11.38 2.41 -7.98
N LEU A 101 12.57 2.59 -8.54
CA LEU A 101 12.83 3.67 -9.49
C LEU A 101 12.03 3.52 -10.78
N MET A 102 11.88 2.29 -11.29
CA MET A 102 11.04 2.02 -12.46
C MET A 102 9.58 2.35 -12.17
N VAL A 103 9.03 1.96 -11.02
CA VAL A 103 7.66 2.35 -10.64
C VAL A 103 7.51 3.86 -10.51
N LEU A 104 8.50 4.55 -9.93
CA LEU A 104 8.46 6.01 -9.76
C LEU A 104 8.71 6.78 -11.07
N ALA A 105 9.36 6.19 -12.07
CA ALA A 105 9.60 6.85 -13.37
C ALA A 105 8.31 7.09 -14.16
N ASP A 106 7.31 6.23 -13.98
CA ASP A 106 5.96 6.43 -14.52
C ASP A 106 4.92 5.78 -13.59
N LEU A 107 4.53 6.51 -12.53
CA LEU A 107 3.61 6.00 -11.52
C LEU A 107 2.15 6.12 -12.00
N ASP A 108 1.46 4.99 -12.13
CA ASP A 108 0.08 4.88 -12.62
C ASP A 108 -0.97 5.05 -11.52
N SER A 109 -0.78 4.36 -10.38
CA SER A 109 -1.77 4.27 -9.30
C SER A 109 -1.15 3.93 -7.96
#